data_AF-A0A355BAC1-F1
#
_entry.id   AF-A0A355BAC1-F1
#
_cell.length_a   1.000
_cell.length_b   1.000
_cell.length_c   1.000
_cell.angle_alpha   90.00
_cell.angle_beta   90.00
_cell.angle_gamma   90.00
#
_symmetry.space_group_name_H-M   'P 1'
#
loop_
_entity.id
_entity.type
_entity.pdbx_description
1 polymer ?
#
loop_
_entity_poly.entity_id
_entity_poly.type
_entity_poly.pdbx_seq_one_letter_code
_entity_poly.pdbx_strand_id
1 'polypeptide(L)' 'MKIIITGGAGFIGSHVVREFVNNYPSYTIINVDSLTYAGNLENIE' A
#
# COMPACT_ATOMS: atom_id res chain seq x y z
N MET A 1 3.07 7.53 13.67
CA MET A 1 3.09 6.06 13.85
C MET A 1 3.73 5.43 12.61
N LYS A 2 4.35 4.24 12.70
CA LYS A 2 4.89 3.52 11.53
C LYS A 2 4.07 2.28 11.27
N ILE A 3 3.63 2.09 10.02
CA ILE A 3 2.82 0.95 9.59
C ILE A 3 3.48 0.31 8.38
N ILE A 4 3.64 -1.01 8.43
CA ILE A 4 4.11 -1.82 7.30
C ILE A 4 2.90 -2.52 6.71
N ILE A 5 2.68 -2.35 5.41
CA ILE A 5 1.65 -3.04 4.65
C ILE A 5 2.36 -3.99 3.69
N THR A 6 2.11 -5.29 3.83
CA THR A 6 2.63 -6.29 2.90
C THR A 6 1.62 -6.59 1.80
N GLY A 7 2.06 -6.71 0.55
CA GLY A 7 1.15 -6.99 -0.57
C GLY A 7 0.31 -5.77 -1.01
N GLY A 8 0.80 -4.55 -0.74
CA GLY A 8 0.07 -3.31 -1.00
C GLY A 8 -0.08 -2.94 -2.48
N ALA A 9 0.52 -3.67 -3.42
CA ALA A 9 0.29 -3.53 -4.87
C ALA A 9 -0.81 -4.46 -5.40
N GLY A 10 -1.37 -5.34 -4.54
CA GLY A 10 -2.55 -6.12 -4.88
C GLY A 10 -3.86 -5.33 -4.78
N PHE A 11 -4.97 -5.94 -5.20
CA PHE A 11 -6.28 -5.28 -5.29
C PHE A 11 -6.74 -4.61 -3.98
N ILE A 12 -6.79 -5.36 -2.87
CA ILE A 12 -7.20 -4.82 -1.56
C ILE A 12 -6.06 -4.00 -0.94
N GLY A 13 -4.83 -4.49 -1.06
CA GLY A 13 -3.65 -3.85 -0.48
C GLY A 13 -3.49 -2.41 -0.93
N SER A 14 -3.73 -2.12 -2.21
CA SER A 14 -3.55 -0.78 -2.75
C SER A 14 -4.59 0.22 -2.26
N HIS A 15 -5.84 -0.23 -2.05
CA HIS A 15 -6.88 0.58 -1.43
C HIS A 15 -6.50 0.93 0.01
N VAL A 16 -5.96 -0.03 0.77
CA VAL A 16 -5.50 0.23 2.14
C VAL A 16 -4.31 1.20 2.13
N VAL A 17 -3.33 1.03 1.24
CA VAL A 17 -2.20 1.97 1.14
C VAL A 17 -2.70 3.39 0.86
N ARG A 18 -3.59 3.57 -0.14
CA ARG A 18 -4.15 4.89 -0.50
C ARG A 18 -4.94 5.52 0.65
N GLU A 19 -5.79 4.74 1.32
CA GLU A 19 -6.57 5.19 2.48
C GLU A 19 -5.66 5.73 3.59
N PHE A 20 -4.60 4.98 3.91
CA PHE A 20 -3.70 5.35 4.99
C PHE A 20 -2.84 6.57 4.66
N VAL A 21 -2.34 6.65 3.42
CA VAL A 21 -1.54 7.79 2.96
C VAL A 21 -2.36 9.07 2.94
N ASN A 22 -3.62 9.01 2.50
CA ASN A 22 -4.47 10.19 2.37
C ASN A 22 -5.05 10.68 3.70
N ASN A 23 -5.49 9.77 4.57
CA ASN A 23 -6.22 10.15 5.79
C ASN A 23 -5.33 10.28 7.03
N TYR A 24 -4.10 9.77 7.00
CA TYR A 24 -3.18 9.79 8.14
C TYR A 24 -1.80 10.35 7.76
N PRO A 25 -1.71 11.65 7.41
CA PRO A 25 -0.48 12.25 6.88
C PRO A 25 0.69 12.29 7.88
N SER A 26 0.43 12.12 9.18
CA SER A 26 1.46 12.05 10.21
C SER A 26 2.05 10.63 10.38
N TYR A 27 1.53 9.65 9.64
CA TYR A 27 1.99 8.27 9.72
C TYR A 27 3.01 8.00 8.62
N THR A 28 4.00 7.16 8.94
CA THR A 28 4.91 6.61 7.94
C THR A 28 4.34 5.27 7.49
N ILE A 29 3.88 5.22 6.24
CA ILE A 29 3.36 4.01 5.61
C ILE A 29 4.46 3.41 4.74
N ILE A 30 4.80 2.14 4.96
CA ILE A 30 5.81 1.41 4.20
C ILE A 30 5.12 0.23 3.53
N ASN A 31 4.96 0.30 2.21
CA ASN A 31 4.48 -0.84 1.42
C ASN A 31 5.63 -1.78 1.09
N VAL A 32 5.49 -3.07 1.37
CA VAL A 32 6.42 -4.12 0.99
C VAL A 32 5.67 -5.11 0.10
N ASP A 33 6.01 -5.13 -1.18
CA ASP A 33 5.37 -6.00 -2.15
C ASP A 33 6.42 -6.78 -2.95
N SER A 34 6.13 -8.05 -3.25
CA SER A 34 6.98 -8.91 -4.06
C SER A 34 6.69 -8.81 -5.56
N LEU A 35 5.64 -8.06 -5.95
CA LEU A 35 5.21 -7.83 -7.33
C LEU A 35 5.05 -9.13 -8.12
N THR A 36 4.44 -10.13 -7.48
CA THR A 36 4.04 -11.38 -8.14
C THR A 36 2.85 -11.13 -9.09
N TYR A 37 2.30 -12.18 -9.70
CA TYR A 37 1.22 -12.05 -10.70
C TYR A 37 0.03 -11.18 -10.24
N ALA A 38 -0.26 -11.17 -8.93
CA ALA A 38 -1.37 -10.43 -8.34
C ALA A 38 -1.03 -8.96 -7.98
N GLY A 39 0.23 -8.54 -8.10
CA GLY A 39 0.69 -7.18 -7.82
C GLY A 39 0.84 -6.36 -9.10
N ASN A 40 0.27 -5.15 -9.11
CA ASN A 40 0.44 -4.18 -10.19
C ASN A 40 0.69 -2.79 -9.58
N LEU A 41 1.76 -2.12 -10.03
CA LEU A 41 2.09 -0.76 -9.57
C LEU A 41 1.02 0.27 -9.94
N GLU A 42 0.30 0.08 -11.06
CA GLU A 42 -0.83 0.92 -11.46
C GLU A 42 -1.96 0.90 -10.42
N ASN A 43 -2.05 -0.15 -9.61
CA ASN A 43 -3.04 -0.21 -8.53
C ASN A 43 -2.78 0.82 -7.42
N ILE A 44 -1.57 1.39 -7.35
CA ILE A 44 -1.14 2.34 -6.31
C ILE A 44 -0.74 3.71 -6.90
N GLU A 45 -0.84 3.91 -8.22
CA GLU A 45 -0.68 5.22 -8.86
C GLU A 45 -1.71 6.26 -8.42
#